data_AF-A0A409WQS8-F1
#
_entry.id   AF-A0A409WQS8-F1
#
_cell.length_a   1.000
_cell.length_b   1.000
_cell.length_c   1.000
_cell.angle_alpha   90.00
_cell.angle_beta   90.00
_cell.angle_gamma   90.00
#
_symmetry.space_group_name_H-M   'P 1'
#
loop_
_entity.id
_entity.type
_entity.pdbx_description
1 polymer ?
#
loop_
_entity_poly.entity_id
_entity_poly.type
_entity_poly.pdbx_seq_one_letter_code
_entity_poly.pdbx_strand_id
1 'polypeptide(L)'
;MPPNPVVAFGSSEHSFYIGCGLQYFAIGMPQSLLGTISKLPAIKLSWLATDAQAQGWVAYDSHEKTFHFDPTIPKELLEKLKGQAEYVTLGPSKDRYFVKLPATAWTANLPDEAVKDHQELRARLGPNFDTTLIYGLSVGFLPLLDDDAKGGKLEQVLKEKEDDWLIERGSSLCQWNANYFYLMFKHIPTGRVQIVWELPEQMNTKLWELRKYADTPKGRQEIDAYQAMELMAVHQRFVSRKFAVPESERAQLIVRFSTGNANGGESVHGPSYDDGMAKFENLVVERIGNSQGECI
;
A
#
# COMPACT_ATOMS: atom_id res chain seq x y z
N MET A 1 5.61 5.60 -15.50
CA MET A 1 6.28 6.20 -14.32
C MET A 1 6.77 5.04 -13.47
N PRO A 2 8.02 5.05 -12.97
CA PRO A 2 8.49 3.95 -12.13
C PRO A 2 7.63 3.83 -10.86
N PRO A 3 7.49 2.61 -10.30
CA PRO A 3 6.70 2.40 -9.10
C PRO A 3 7.28 3.19 -7.92
N ASN A 4 6.40 3.67 -7.04
CA ASN A 4 6.81 4.33 -5.81
C ASN A 4 7.65 3.36 -4.97
N PRO A 5 8.84 3.77 -4.51
CA PRO A 5 9.63 2.91 -3.65
C PRO A 5 8.94 2.64 -2.31
N VAL A 6 9.14 1.45 -1.79
CA VAL A 6 8.93 1.11 -0.38
C VAL A 6 10.30 0.99 0.25
N VAL A 7 10.55 1.77 1.30
CA VAL A 7 11.78 1.71 2.07
C VAL A 7 11.41 1.37 3.51
N ALA A 8 12.11 0.40 4.09
CA ALA A 8 12.01 0.13 5.52
C ALA A 8 13.42 0.02 6.11
N PHE A 9 13.68 0.81 7.14
CA PHE A 9 14.84 0.67 8.00
C PHE A 9 14.62 -0.52 8.95
N GLY A 10 15.66 -1.30 9.17
CA GLY A 10 15.76 -2.29 10.24
C GLY A 10 16.64 -1.78 11.37
N SER A 11 17.25 -2.69 12.12
CA SER A 11 17.99 -2.39 13.35
C SER A 11 19.37 -1.75 13.17
N SER A 12 19.89 -1.70 11.93
CA SER A 12 21.21 -1.14 11.62
C SER A 12 21.33 -0.80 10.13
N GLU A 13 22.46 -0.22 9.72
CA GLU A 13 22.78 0.06 8.32
C GLU A 13 22.85 -1.19 7.42
N HIS A 14 22.96 -2.38 8.01
CA HIS A 14 22.98 -3.67 7.31
C HIS A 14 21.65 -4.43 7.42
N SER A 15 20.63 -3.80 7.98
CA SER A 15 19.28 -4.34 8.13
C SER A 15 18.30 -3.36 7.49
N PHE A 16 17.91 -3.61 6.25
CA PHE A 16 16.94 -2.76 5.54
C PHE A 16 16.27 -3.51 4.39
N TYR A 17 15.14 -2.95 3.94
CA TYR A 17 14.39 -3.39 2.77
C TYR A 17 14.17 -2.22 1.80
N ILE A 18 14.28 -2.51 0.49
CA ILE A 18 13.91 -1.58 -0.59
C ILE A 18 13.13 -2.34 -1.66
N GLY A 19 11.91 -1.90 -1.92
CA GLY A 19 11.09 -2.35 -3.04
C GLY A 19 10.90 -1.22 -4.05
N CYS A 20 11.23 -1.44 -5.33
CA CYS A 20 10.92 -0.54 -6.43
C CYS A 20 10.88 -1.36 -7.73
N GLY A 21 9.72 -1.95 -8.02
CA GLY A 21 9.54 -2.91 -9.12
C GLY A 21 10.11 -4.29 -8.80
N LEU A 22 11.40 -4.33 -8.44
CA LEU A 22 12.06 -5.47 -7.80
C LEU A 22 12.27 -5.19 -6.31
N GLN A 23 12.65 -6.21 -5.55
CA GLN A 23 12.95 -6.09 -4.12
C GLN A 23 14.39 -6.45 -3.80
N TYR A 24 14.93 -5.73 -2.82
CA TYR A 24 16.18 -6.01 -2.17
C TYR A 24 15.97 -6.00 -0.65
N PHE A 25 16.59 -6.95 0.03
CA PHE A 25 16.66 -6.99 1.48
C PHE A 25 18.10 -7.27 1.90
N ALA A 26 18.58 -6.51 2.88
CA ALA A 26 19.89 -6.73 3.45
C ALA A 26 19.91 -7.96 4.36
N ILE A 27 21.09 -8.56 4.56
CA ILE A 27 21.25 -9.82 5.30
C ILE A 27 20.80 -9.72 6.76
N GLY A 28 20.83 -8.51 7.35
CA GLY A 28 20.42 -8.26 8.73
C GLY A 28 18.90 -8.18 8.94
N MET A 29 18.07 -8.41 7.91
CA MET A 29 16.61 -8.41 8.06
C MET A 29 16.11 -9.68 8.78
N PRO A 30 15.00 -9.61 9.53
CA PRO A 30 14.45 -10.77 10.24
C PRO A 30 14.11 -11.92 9.31
N GLN A 31 14.51 -13.16 9.65
CA GLN A 31 14.22 -14.32 8.81
C GLN A 31 12.70 -14.58 8.65
N SER A 32 11.90 -14.28 9.69
CA SER A 32 10.43 -14.37 9.64
C SER A 32 9.85 -13.43 8.58
N LEU A 33 10.44 -12.25 8.40
CA LEU A 33 10.10 -11.31 7.35
C LEU A 33 10.51 -11.87 5.99
N LEU A 34 11.77 -12.29 5.82
CA LEU A 34 12.31 -12.77 4.53
C LEU A 34 11.48 -13.91 3.95
N GLY A 35 11.06 -14.87 4.77
CA GLY A 35 10.20 -15.98 4.35
C GLY A 35 8.80 -15.55 3.87
N THR A 36 8.37 -14.34 4.24
CA THR A 36 7.11 -13.74 3.83
C THR A 36 7.32 -12.87 2.59
N ILE A 37 8.19 -11.86 2.66
CA ILE A 37 8.34 -10.87 1.59
C ILE A 37 8.95 -11.46 0.31
N SER A 38 9.76 -12.53 0.40
CA SER A 38 10.27 -13.22 -0.79
C SER A 38 9.17 -13.81 -1.67
N LYS A 39 7.98 -14.05 -1.11
CA LYS A 39 6.80 -14.57 -1.81
C LYS A 39 5.89 -13.46 -2.32
N LEU A 40 6.07 -12.23 -1.83
CA LEU A 40 5.32 -11.06 -2.26
C LEU A 40 6.08 -10.39 -3.40
N PRO A 41 5.44 -10.13 -4.56
CA PRO A 41 6.01 -9.26 -5.57
C PRO A 41 6.25 -7.87 -4.97
N ALA A 42 7.40 -7.26 -5.24
CA ALA A 42 7.78 -5.97 -4.67
C ALA A 42 6.76 -4.86 -4.96
N ILE A 43 6.05 -4.95 -6.10
CA ILE A 43 5.03 -3.99 -6.51
C ILE A 43 3.74 -4.04 -5.67
N LYS A 44 3.50 -5.14 -4.93
CA LYS A 44 2.27 -5.31 -4.13
C LYS A 44 2.38 -4.72 -2.73
N LEU A 45 3.60 -4.57 -2.24
CA LEU A 45 3.82 -4.04 -0.91
C LEU A 45 3.62 -2.52 -0.95
N SER A 46 2.70 -2.02 -0.12
CA SER A 46 2.45 -0.58 0.01
C SER A 46 3.36 0.07 1.05
N TRP A 47 3.63 -0.65 2.14
CA TRP A 47 4.51 -0.20 3.20
C TRP A 47 4.97 -1.39 4.05
N LEU A 48 6.09 -1.19 4.75
CA LEU A 48 6.68 -2.12 5.70
C LEU A 48 7.21 -1.34 6.90
N ALA A 49 6.83 -1.74 8.09
CA ALA A 49 7.34 -1.23 9.35
C ALA A 49 8.10 -2.35 10.08
N THR A 50 9.27 -2.03 10.62
CA THR A 50 10.01 -2.90 11.54
C THR A 50 10.30 -2.11 12.82
N ASP A 51 10.41 -2.80 13.95
CA ASP A 51 10.86 -2.18 15.20
C ASP A 51 12.39 -2.00 15.22
N ALA A 52 12.90 -1.11 16.08
CA ALA A 52 14.35 -0.84 16.15
C ALA A 52 15.19 -2.09 16.44
N GLN A 53 14.62 -3.09 17.12
CA GLN A 53 15.31 -4.33 17.46
C GLN A 53 15.20 -5.40 16.39
N ALA A 54 14.46 -5.14 15.29
CA ALA A 54 14.17 -6.11 14.25
C ALA A 54 13.58 -7.43 14.80
N GLN A 55 12.76 -7.34 15.85
CA GLN A 55 12.04 -8.46 16.46
C GLN A 55 10.58 -8.54 16.01
N GLY A 56 10.02 -7.44 15.51
CA GLY A 56 8.66 -7.34 15.00
C GLY A 56 8.63 -6.57 13.70
N TRP A 57 7.71 -6.99 12.83
CA TRP A 57 7.46 -6.30 11.58
C TRP A 57 5.98 -6.44 11.19
N VAL A 58 5.51 -5.45 10.44
CA VAL A 58 4.17 -5.42 9.84
C VAL A 58 4.31 -4.89 8.42
N ALA A 59 3.72 -5.60 7.47
CA ALA A 59 3.73 -5.27 6.05
C ALA A 59 2.30 -5.27 5.53
N TYR A 60 1.97 -4.31 4.67
CA TYR A 60 0.64 -4.25 4.05
C TYR A 60 0.72 -4.54 2.56
N ASP A 61 0.05 -5.62 2.14
CA ASP A 61 -0.19 -5.94 0.74
C ASP A 61 -1.46 -5.21 0.30
N SER A 62 -1.30 -4.14 -0.47
CA SER A 62 -2.42 -3.34 -0.97
C SER A 62 -3.32 -4.07 -1.96
N HIS A 63 -2.79 -5.09 -2.62
CA HIS A 63 -3.52 -5.86 -3.63
C HIS A 63 -4.45 -6.88 -2.96
N GLU A 64 -3.93 -7.67 -2.03
CA GLU A 64 -4.76 -8.60 -1.26
C GLU A 64 -5.59 -7.89 -0.19
N LYS A 65 -5.22 -6.64 0.15
CA LYS A 65 -5.76 -5.87 1.27
C LYS A 65 -5.58 -6.63 2.57
N THR A 66 -4.41 -7.23 2.74
CA THR A 66 -4.05 -8.07 3.86
C THR A 66 -2.80 -7.57 4.55
N PHE A 67 -2.75 -7.84 5.85
CA PHE A 67 -1.55 -7.63 6.66
C PHE A 67 -0.75 -8.91 6.72
N HIS A 68 0.55 -8.78 6.53
CA HIS A 68 1.54 -9.77 6.93
C HIS A 68 2.29 -9.21 8.12
N PHE A 69 2.59 -10.04 9.11
CA PHE A 69 3.24 -9.58 10.33
C PHE A 69 4.02 -10.69 11.01
N ASP A 70 4.94 -10.29 11.86
CA ASP A 70 5.65 -11.22 12.74
C ASP A 70 4.66 -11.91 13.71
N PRO A 71 4.69 -13.23 13.88
CA PRO A 71 3.75 -13.94 14.75
C PRO A 71 3.87 -13.53 16.23
N THR A 72 4.94 -12.85 16.61
CA THR A 72 5.19 -12.42 17.98
C THR A 72 4.72 -10.99 18.26
N ILE A 73 4.04 -10.31 17.33
CA ILE A 73 3.44 -8.99 17.60
C ILE A 73 2.39 -9.06 18.73
N PRO A 74 2.17 -7.96 19.48
CA PRO A 74 1.17 -7.92 20.54
C PRO A 74 -0.22 -8.27 20.04
N LYS A 75 -1.02 -8.93 20.90
CA LYS A 75 -2.41 -9.27 20.59
C LYS A 75 -3.24 -8.01 20.37
N GLU A 76 -3.00 -6.94 21.14
CA GLU A 76 -3.71 -5.67 20.98
C GLU A 76 -3.47 -5.07 19.59
N LEU A 77 -2.22 -5.10 19.10
CA LEU A 77 -1.89 -4.64 17.75
C LEU A 77 -2.57 -5.52 16.69
N LEU A 78 -2.55 -6.84 16.85
CA LEU A 78 -3.21 -7.77 15.95
C LEU A 78 -4.72 -7.47 15.80
N GLU A 79 -5.41 -7.16 16.90
CA GLU A 79 -6.82 -6.77 16.85
C GLU A 79 -7.04 -5.46 16.08
N LYS A 80 -6.11 -4.49 16.17
CA LYS A 80 -6.16 -3.28 15.34
C LYS A 80 -5.95 -3.56 13.85
N LEU A 81 -5.05 -4.48 13.51
CA LEU A 81 -4.82 -4.89 12.11
C LEU A 81 -6.08 -5.55 11.52
N LYS A 82 -6.76 -6.41 12.29
CA LYS A 82 -8.05 -6.99 11.89
C LYS A 82 -9.15 -5.93 11.73
N GLY A 83 -9.10 -4.88 12.55
CA GLY A 83 -10.01 -3.73 12.54
C GLY A 83 -9.80 -2.72 11.40
N GLN A 84 -9.17 -3.13 10.29
CA GLN A 84 -8.90 -2.30 9.11
C GLN A 84 -7.93 -1.14 9.35
N ALA A 85 -6.83 -1.37 10.09
CA ALA A 85 -5.73 -0.42 10.14
C ALA A 85 -5.37 0.09 8.72
N GLU A 86 -5.02 1.36 8.60
CA GLU A 86 -4.59 1.97 7.34
C GLU A 86 -3.07 2.01 7.23
N TYR A 87 -2.40 2.18 8.36
CA TYR A 87 -0.96 2.31 8.48
C TYR A 87 -0.51 2.01 9.91
N VAL A 88 0.69 1.44 10.05
CA VAL A 88 1.31 1.14 11.35
C VAL A 88 2.76 1.61 11.33
N THR A 89 3.18 2.20 12.45
CA THR A 89 4.59 2.37 12.78
C THR A 89 4.91 1.55 14.02
N LEU A 90 6.09 0.95 14.02
CA LEU A 90 6.65 0.29 15.20
C LEU A 90 7.72 1.20 15.78
N GLY A 91 7.77 1.24 17.11
CA GLY A 91 8.79 1.96 17.85
C GLY A 91 9.99 1.07 18.16
N PRO A 92 10.67 1.36 19.29
CA PRO A 92 11.90 0.66 19.71
C PRO A 92 11.73 -0.81 20.01
N SER A 93 10.51 -1.22 20.35
CA SER A 93 10.11 -2.62 20.40
C SER A 93 8.75 -2.77 19.74
N LYS A 94 8.43 -3.98 19.30
CA LYS A 94 7.11 -4.37 18.76
C LYS A 94 5.91 -4.06 19.68
N ASP A 95 6.15 -3.90 20.99
CA ASP A 95 5.10 -3.53 21.96
C ASP A 95 4.75 -2.05 21.90
N ARG A 96 5.65 -1.22 21.35
CA ARG A 96 5.45 0.21 21.18
C ARG A 96 5.08 0.50 19.73
N TYR A 97 3.89 1.05 19.51
CA TYR A 97 3.39 1.24 18.15
C TYR A 97 2.39 2.39 18.05
N PHE A 98 2.22 2.90 16.83
CA PHE A 98 1.08 3.71 16.43
C PHE A 98 0.33 3.02 15.30
N VAL A 99 -0.99 3.14 15.32
CA VAL A 99 -1.88 2.64 14.27
C VAL A 99 -2.80 3.75 13.82
N LYS A 100 -2.80 4.00 12.51
CA LYS A 100 -3.83 4.80 11.84
C LYS A 100 -5.03 3.91 11.57
N LEU A 101 -6.21 4.29 12.06
CA LEU A 101 -7.48 3.63 11.74
C LEU A 101 -8.26 4.43 10.69
N PRO A 102 -9.26 3.82 10.02
CA PRO A 102 -10.17 4.54 9.13
C PRO A 102 -10.91 5.65 9.90
N ALA A 103 -11.29 6.74 9.23
CA ALA A 103 -11.96 7.91 9.84
C ALA A 103 -11.12 8.67 10.89
N THR A 104 -9.88 9.01 10.51
CA THR A 104 -8.98 9.96 11.21
C THR A 104 -8.49 9.60 12.63
N ALA A 105 -8.97 8.56 13.30
CA ALA A 105 -8.45 8.18 14.61
C ALA A 105 -7.06 7.51 14.53
N TRP A 106 -6.10 8.02 15.31
CA TRP A 106 -4.86 7.31 15.66
C TRP A 106 -5.04 6.62 17.01
N THR A 107 -4.44 5.44 17.16
CA THR A 107 -4.32 4.74 18.45
C THR A 107 -2.88 4.31 18.63
N ALA A 108 -2.40 4.27 19.87
CA ALA A 108 -1.00 3.98 20.15
C ALA A 108 -0.85 3.19 21.45
N ASN A 109 0.24 2.44 21.57
CA ASN A 109 0.71 1.89 22.83
C ASN A 109 2.07 2.50 23.16
N LEU A 110 2.08 3.47 24.08
CA LEU A 110 3.25 4.30 24.40
C LEU A 110 3.44 4.36 25.91
N PRO A 111 4.66 4.62 26.40
CA PRO A 111 4.86 4.97 27.81
C PRO A 111 4.20 6.34 28.11
N ASP A 112 3.83 6.57 29.37
CA ASP A 112 3.09 7.77 29.78
C ASP A 112 3.82 9.08 29.45
N GLU A 113 5.16 9.09 29.58
CA GLU A 113 6.00 10.23 29.21
C GLU A 113 5.85 10.59 27.73
N ALA A 114 5.87 9.58 26.85
CA ALA A 114 5.70 9.75 25.42
C ALA A 114 4.28 10.21 25.04
N VAL A 115 3.26 9.80 25.82
CA VAL A 115 1.88 10.30 25.66
C VAL A 115 1.82 11.79 25.99
N LYS A 116 2.50 12.22 27.06
CA LYS A 116 2.56 13.62 27.46
C LYS A 116 3.23 14.47 26.39
N ASP A 117 4.41 14.06 25.90
CA ASP A 117 5.13 14.77 24.84
C ASP A 117 4.28 14.90 23.56
N HIS A 118 3.57 13.84 23.21
CA HIS A 118 2.64 13.84 22.08
C HIS A 118 1.48 14.83 22.28
N GLN A 119 0.92 14.94 23.48
CA GLN A 119 -0.14 15.92 23.78
C GLN A 119 0.37 17.36 23.71
N GLU A 120 1.60 17.61 24.20
CA GLU A 120 2.24 18.92 24.11
C GLU A 120 2.51 19.32 22.65
N LEU A 121 2.98 18.39 21.82
CA LEU A 121 3.16 18.62 20.38
C LEU A 121 1.83 18.88 19.68
N ARG A 122 0.77 18.12 19.99
CA ARG A 122 -0.56 18.35 19.45
C ARG A 122 -1.08 19.75 19.76
N ALA A 123 -0.85 20.21 20.99
CA ALA A 123 -1.23 21.56 21.41
C ALA A 123 -0.43 22.64 20.64
N ARG A 124 0.84 22.37 20.29
CA ARG A 124 1.70 23.30 19.54
C ARG A 124 1.42 23.34 18.04
N LEU A 125 1.23 22.18 17.42
CA LEU A 125 1.13 22.03 15.95
C LEU A 125 -0.33 22.05 15.44
N GLY A 126 -1.31 22.05 16.34
CA GLY A 126 -2.71 22.19 15.98
C GLY A 126 -3.31 20.96 15.28
N PRO A 127 -4.48 21.09 14.60
CA PRO A 127 -5.23 19.96 14.05
C PRO A 127 -4.52 19.22 12.90
N ASN A 128 -3.53 19.85 12.25
CA ASN A 128 -2.68 19.20 11.24
C ASN A 128 -1.70 18.19 11.84
N PHE A 129 -1.56 18.16 13.17
CA PHE A 129 -0.77 17.16 13.88
C PHE A 129 -1.33 15.74 13.70
N ASP A 130 -2.66 15.60 13.75
CA ASP A 130 -3.35 14.31 13.68
C ASP A 130 -3.31 13.66 12.29
N THR A 131 -2.89 14.39 11.25
CA THR A 131 -2.78 13.86 9.89
C THR A 131 -1.37 13.41 9.52
N THR A 132 -0.38 13.66 10.37
CA THR A 132 1.04 13.74 9.96
C THR A 132 1.99 12.89 10.82
N LEU A 133 1.46 12.16 11.81
CA LEU A 133 2.29 11.46 12.79
C LEU A 133 3.00 10.23 12.24
N ILE A 134 4.28 10.42 11.94
CA ILE A 134 5.30 9.38 11.99
C ILE A 134 6.29 9.80 13.08
N TYR A 135 6.08 9.31 14.30
CA TYR A 135 7.14 9.29 15.33
C TYR A 135 7.14 7.97 16.07
N GLY A 136 8.32 7.35 16.14
CA GLY A 136 8.60 6.15 16.95
C GLY A 136 9.30 6.58 18.24
N LEU A 137 8.63 6.45 19.38
CA LEU A 137 9.14 6.93 20.66
C LEU A 137 10.00 5.91 21.40
N SER A 138 11.15 6.40 21.90
CA SER A 138 12.22 5.86 22.77
C SER A 138 13.60 5.56 22.13
N VAL A 139 13.72 5.50 20.80
CA VAL A 139 15.01 5.69 20.07
C VAL A 139 14.84 6.42 18.72
N GLY A 140 13.62 6.78 18.35
CA GLY A 140 13.29 7.44 17.09
C GLY A 140 13.10 8.94 17.28
N PHE A 141 13.80 9.69 16.45
CA PHE A 141 14.00 11.12 16.52
C PHE A 141 12.70 11.90 16.40
N LEU A 142 12.45 12.75 17.38
CA LEU A 142 11.60 13.92 17.23
C LEU A 142 12.53 15.10 16.91
N PRO A 143 12.70 15.56 15.67
CA PRO A 143 13.51 16.75 15.37
C PRO A 143 13.16 18.00 16.20
N LEU A 144 11.96 18.06 16.77
CA LEU A 144 11.52 19.14 17.67
C LEU A 144 11.78 18.89 19.16
N LEU A 145 12.07 17.66 19.59
CA LEU A 145 12.25 17.27 21.01
C LEU A 145 13.51 16.46 21.30
N ASP A 146 14.18 15.95 20.27
CA ASP A 146 15.43 15.21 20.33
C ASP A 146 16.56 16.17 19.94
N ASP A 147 17.44 16.46 20.90
CA ASP A 147 18.58 17.35 20.69
C ASP A 147 19.48 16.86 19.54
N ASP A 148 19.53 15.54 19.27
CA ASP A 148 20.34 14.96 18.20
C ASP A 148 19.75 15.23 16.80
N ALA A 149 18.46 15.50 16.71
CA ALA A 149 17.75 15.80 15.46
C ALA A 149 17.48 17.29 15.24
N LYS A 150 17.65 18.10 16.30
CA LYS A 150 17.48 19.54 16.26
C LYS A 150 18.50 20.21 15.35
N GLY A 151 18.03 21.05 14.44
CA GLY A 151 18.81 21.67 13.37
C GLY A 151 19.17 20.71 12.22
N GLY A 152 18.81 19.43 12.32
CA GLY A 152 19.14 18.40 11.35
C GLY A 152 18.31 18.47 10.05
N LYS A 153 18.68 17.65 9.07
CA LYS A 153 18.02 17.60 7.75
C LYS A 153 16.53 17.25 7.85
N LEU A 154 16.16 16.33 8.75
CA LEU A 154 14.78 15.93 8.94
C LEU A 154 13.91 17.10 9.43
N GLU A 155 14.40 17.89 10.41
CA GLU A 155 13.68 19.07 10.90
C GLU A 155 13.45 20.09 9.79
N GLN A 156 14.48 20.36 8.98
CA GLN A 156 14.41 21.29 7.86
C GLN A 156 13.35 20.84 6.84
N VAL A 157 13.38 19.57 6.44
CA VAL A 157 12.40 19.00 5.50
C VAL A 157 10.97 19.09 6.04
N LEU A 158 10.76 18.88 7.34
CA LEU A 158 9.42 18.98 7.93
C LEU A 158 8.93 20.43 8.00
N LYS A 159 9.80 21.39 8.38
CA LYS A 159 9.45 22.83 8.42
C LYS A 159 9.11 23.39 7.05
N GLU A 160 9.79 22.94 6.00
CA GLU A 160 9.46 23.33 4.62
C GLU A 160 8.06 22.85 4.15
N LYS A 161 7.39 22.00 4.94
CA LYS A 161 6.17 21.28 4.56
C LYS A 161 5.00 21.49 5.54
N GLU A 162 5.11 22.42 6.48
CA GLU A 162 4.26 22.49 7.70
C GLU A 162 2.76 22.79 7.43
N ASP A 163 2.42 23.61 6.43
CA ASP A 163 1.04 24.12 6.30
C ASP A 163 0.15 23.38 5.29
N ASP A 164 0.72 22.94 4.16
CA ASP A 164 -0.06 22.43 3.01
C ASP A 164 0.25 20.97 2.63
N TRP A 165 1.08 20.27 3.41
CA TRP A 165 1.52 18.93 3.06
C TRP A 165 1.17 17.91 4.15
N LEU A 166 0.73 16.74 3.70
CA LEU A 166 0.51 15.58 4.54
C LEU A 166 1.60 14.55 4.30
N ILE A 167 2.10 13.94 5.37
CA ILE A 167 2.97 12.76 5.23
C ILE A 167 2.09 11.57 4.87
N GLU A 168 2.42 10.94 3.74
CA GLU A 168 1.71 9.80 3.19
C GLU A 168 2.19 8.48 3.78
N ARG A 169 1.32 7.48 3.67
CA ARG A 169 1.59 6.09 4.02
C ARG A 169 2.75 5.58 3.14
N GLY A 170 3.64 4.77 3.73
CA GLY A 170 4.84 4.29 3.04
C GLY A 170 6.10 5.13 3.29
N SER A 171 5.95 6.27 3.97
CA SER A 171 7.07 6.94 4.63
C SER A 171 7.67 6.05 5.73
N SER A 172 8.95 6.24 6.03
CA SER A 172 9.74 5.46 6.99
C SER A 172 10.81 6.35 7.62
N LEU A 173 10.99 6.23 8.94
CA LEU A 173 12.03 6.92 9.68
C LEU A 173 13.06 5.91 10.18
N CYS A 174 14.33 6.28 10.16
CA CYS A 174 15.39 5.47 10.74
C CYS A 174 15.38 5.61 12.27
N GLN A 175 15.33 4.48 12.97
CA GLN A 175 15.25 4.45 14.43
C GLN A 175 16.61 4.51 15.13
N TRP A 176 17.71 4.53 14.39
CA TRP A 176 19.06 4.56 14.95
C TRP A 176 19.90 5.73 14.42
N ASN A 177 19.37 6.55 13.48
CA ASN A 177 20.01 7.79 13.03
C ASN A 177 19.00 8.78 12.43
N ALA A 178 18.88 9.97 13.02
CA ALA A 178 17.90 11.01 12.68
C ALA A 178 18.02 11.53 11.27
N ASN A 179 19.26 11.51 10.79
CA ASN A 179 19.59 12.06 9.50
C ASN A 179 19.08 11.15 8.40
N TYR A 180 18.70 9.90 8.70
CA TYR A 180 18.17 8.99 7.70
C TYR A 180 16.65 8.86 7.76
N PHE A 181 16.01 9.07 6.62
CA PHE A 181 14.57 9.02 6.45
C PHE A 181 14.18 8.78 4.99
N TYR A 182 12.97 8.28 4.80
CA TYR A 182 12.29 8.22 3.53
C TYR A 182 10.87 8.76 3.73
N LEU A 183 10.57 9.93 3.18
CA LEU A 183 9.29 10.61 3.39
C LEU A 183 8.57 10.84 2.07
N MET A 184 7.28 10.52 2.07
CA MET A 184 6.34 10.83 1.02
C MET A 184 5.41 11.92 1.53
N PHE A 185 5.33 13.03 0.81
CA PHE A 185 4.47 14.16 1.14
C PHE A 185 3.41 14.33 0.07
N LYS A 186 2.14 14.52 0.44
CA LYS A 186 1.06 14.91 -0.47
C LYS A 186 0.61 16.32 -0.19
N HIS A 187 0.71 17.17 -1.19
CA HIS A 187 0.23 18.54 -1.14
C HIS A 187 -1.30 18.55 -1.15
N ILE A 188 -1.93 19.03 -0.08
CA ILE A 188 -3.38 18.99 0.14
C ILE A 188 -4.14 19.66 -1.02
N PRO A 189 -3.80 20.89 -1.44
CA PRO A 189 -4.60 21.60 -2.46
C PRO A 189 -4.53 20.96 -3.84
N THR A 190 -3.39 20.35 -4.19
CA THR A 190 -3.15 19.84 -5.56
C THR A 190 -3.17 18.32 -5.68
N GLY A 191 -3.12 17.60 -4.57
CA GLY A 191 -2.91 16.15 -4.53
C GLY A 191 -1.53 15.69 -4.99
N ARG A 192 -0.60 16.61 -5.32
CA ARG A 192 0.75 16.28 -5.80
C ARG A 192 1.54 15.55 -4.71
N VAL A 193 2.16 14.43 -5.08
CA VAL A 193 3.09 13.71 -4.20
C VAL A 193 4.54 14.13 -4.47
N GLN A 194 5.29 14.38 -3.41
CA GLN A 194 6.73 14.61 -3.42
C GLN A 194 7.40 13.59 -2.51
N ILE A 195 8.48 12.97 -2.97
CA ILE A 195 9.27 12.02 -2.19
C ILE A 195 10.60 12.69 -1.86
N VAL A 196 11.00 12.65 -0.60
CA VAL A 196 12.26 13.20 -0.09
C VAL A 196 12.92 12.13 0.78
N TRP A 197 14.20 11.88 0.59
CA TRP A 197 14.92 10.91 1.41
C TRP A 197 16.35 11.33 1.67
N GLU A 198 16.88 10.87 2.78
CA GLU A 198 18.29 10.84 3.11
C GLU A 198 18.56 9.42 3.61
N LEU A 199 19.38 8.65 2.91
CA LEU A 199 19.57 7.22 3.17
C LEU A 199 21.05 6.92 3.37
N PRO A 200 21.41 5.88 4.16
CA PRO A 200 22.75 5.34 4.17
C PRO A 200 23.22 5.01 2.75
N GLU A 201 24.52 5.15 2.47
CA GLU A 201 25.07 5.00 1.12
C GLU A 201 24.68 3.66 0.46
N GLN A 202 24.72 2.58 1.23
CA GLN A 202 24.32 1.25 0.75
C GLN A 202 22.84 1.20 0.33
N MET A 203 21.96 1.80 1.13
CA MET A 203 20.53 1.89 0.83
C MET A 203 20.28 2.77 -0.39
N ASN A 204 20.92 3.94 -0.45
CA ASN A 204 20.77 4.88 -1.56
C ASN A 204 21.24 4.25 -2.88
N THR A 205 22.39 3.57 -2.88
CA THR A 205 22.92 2.84 -4.03
C THR A 205 21.91 1.79 -4.51
N LYS A 206 21.36 0.98 -3.60
CA LYS A 206 20.39 -0.05 -3.94
C LYS A 206 19.07 0.53 -4.46
N LEU A 207 18.58 1.63 -3.88
CA LEU A 207 17.41 2.33 -4.39
C LEU A 207 17.63 2.82 -5.83
N TRP A 208 18.79 3.41 -6.13
CA TRP A 208 19.12 3.87 -7.47
C TRP A 208 19.26 2.74 -8.48
N GLU A 209 19.89 1.62 -8.10
CA GLU A 209 19.97 0.42 -8.94
C GLU A 209 18.58 -0.10 -9.32
N LEU A 210 17.68 -0.24 -8.33
CA LEU A 210 16.31 -0.72 -8.55
C LEU A 210 15.49 0.24 -9.40
N ARG A 211 15.58 1.55 -9.15
CA ARG A 211 14.93 2.58 -9.98
C ARG A 211 15.42 2.54 -11.42
N LYS A 212 16.74 2.50 -11.62
CA LYS A 212 17.34 2.41 -12.95
C LYS A 212 16.88 1.15 -13.69
N TYR A 213 16.79 0.02 -12.98
CA TYR A 213 16.25 -1.21 -13.55
C TYR A 213 14.78 -1.05 -13.97
N ALA A 214 13.94 -0.50 -13.08
CA ALA A 214 12.52 -0.29 -13.33
C ALA A 214 12.27 0.62 -14.55
N ASP A 215 13.20 1.53 -14.88
CA ASP A 215 13.13 2.38 -16.07
C ASP A 215 13.60 1.69 -17.37
N THR A 216 14.24 0.52 -17.30
CA THR A 216 14.61 -0.24 -18.51
C THR A 216 13.37 -0.80 -19.22
N PRO A 217 13.41 -1.07 -20.54
CA PRO A 217 12.31 -1.73 -21.24
C PRO A 217 11.95 -3.09 -20.61
N LYS A 218 12.95 -3.87 -20.21
CA LYS A 218 12.76 -5.15 -19.53
C LYS A 218 12.10 -4.99 -18.17
N GLY A 219 12.59 -4.07 -17.35
CA GLY A 219 11.99 -3.78 -16.03
C GLY A 219 10.54 -3.32 -16.16
N ARG A 220 10.24 -2.46 -17.14
CA ARG A 220 8.86 -2.06 -17.46
C ARG A 220 7.99 -3.23 -17.89
N GLN A 221 8.47 -4.08 -18.81
CA GLN A 221 7.72 -5.27 -19.22
C GLN A 221 7.42 -6.23 -18.06
N GLU A 222 8.39 -6.46 -17.18
CA GLU A 222 8.18 -7.31 -16.00
C GLU A 222 7.15 -6.68 -15.05
N ILE A 223 7.27 -5.38 -14.77
CA ILE A 223 6.31 -4.62 -13.97
C ILE A 223 4.90 -4.66 -14.60
N ASP A 224 4.79 -4.39 -15.90
CA ASP A 224 3.53 -4.35 -16.64
C ASP A 224 2.90 -5.75 -16.72
N ALA A 225 3.71 -6.81 -16.91
CA ALA A 225 3.22 -8.19 -16.89
C ALA A 225 2.63 -8.55 -15.52
N TYR A 226 3.26 -8.12 -14.42
CA TYR A 226 2.68 -8.29 -13.08
C TYR A 226 1.35 -7.54 -12.93
N GLN A 227 1.26 -6.29 -13.40
CA GLN A 227 0.02 -5.50 -13.36
C GLN A 227 -1.08 -6.06 -14.27
N ALA A 228 -0.72 -6.65 -15.42
CA ALA A 228 -1.68 -7.26 -16.34
C ALA A 228 -2.28 -8.56 -15.79
N MET A 229 -1.44 -9.43 -15.18
CA MET A 229 -1.94 -10.61 -14.46
C MET A 229 -2.87 -10.22 -13.31
N GLU A 230 -2.60 -9.09 -12.66
CA GLU A 230 -3.43 -8.54 -11.59
C GLU A 230 -4.82 -8.10 -12.09
N LEU A 231 -4.88 -7.31 -13.17
CA LEU A 231 -6.15 -6.92 -13.80
C LEU A 231 -7.00 -8.12 -14.16
N MET A 232 -6.38 -9.20 -14.68
CA MET A 232 -7.07 -10.45 -14.99
C MET A 232 -7.60 -11.15 -13.72
N ALA A 233 -6.82 -11.23 -12.65
CA ALA A 233 -7.24 -11.85 -11.39
C ALA A 233 -8.38 -11.06 -10.71
N VAL A 234 -8.34 -9.73 -10.73
CA VAL A 234 -9.42 -8.86 -10.22
C VAL A 234 -10.68 -9.02 -11.06
N HIS A 235 -10.54 -9.05 -12.39
CA HIS A 235 -11.66 -9.28 -13.30
C HIS A 235 -12.30 -10.65 -13.04
N GLN A 236 -11.51 -11.72 -12.91
CA GLN A 236 -12.02 -13.04 -12.56
C GLN A 236 -12.77 -13.05 -11.23
N ARG A 237 -12.22 -12.43 -10.17
CA ARG A 237 -12.93 -12.31 -8.87
C ARG A 237 -14.24 -11.55 -8.99
N PHE A 238 -14.29 -10.50 -9.80
CA PHE A 238 -15.50 -9.70 -10.03
C PHE A 238 -16.57 -10.48 -10.81
N VAL A 239 -16.16 -11.18 -11.87
CA VAL A 239 -17.03 -12.07 -12.66
C VAL A 239 -17.55 -13.21 -11.76
N SER A 240 -16.69 -13.91 -11.03
CA SER A 240 -17.10 -14.97 -10.11
C SER A 240 -18.06 -14.48 -9.02
N ARG A 241 -17.91 -13.24 -8.52
CA ARG A 241 -18.86 -12.67 -7.53
C ARG A 241 -20.19 -12.22 -8.15
N LYS A 242 -20.20 -11.72 -9.39
CA LYS A 242 -21.44 -11.31 -10.08
C LYS A 242 -22.24 -12.50 -10.64
N PHE A 243 -21.58 -13.59 -10.97
CA PHE A 243 -22.20 -14.79 -11.55
C PHE A 243 -22.25 -15.98 -10.59
N ALA A 244 -21.92 -15.79 -9.30
CA ALA A 244 -22.24 -16.74 -8.24
C ALA A 244 -23.75 -16.71 -7.94
N VAL A 245 -24.53 -17.18 -8.91
CA VAL A 245 -25.91 -17.62 -8.69
C VAL A 245 -25.81 -18.90 -7.85
N PRO A 246 -26.46 -18.98 -6.68
CA PRO A 246 -26.51 -20.20 -5.88
C PRO A 246 -26.92 -21.38 -6.76
N GLU A 247 -26.34 -22.56 -6.54
CA GLU A 247 -26.64 -23.74 -7.36
C GLU A 247 -28.14 -24.12 -7.35
N SER A 248 -28.87 -23.66 -6.33
CA SER A 248 -30.33 -23.74 -6.18
C SER A 248 -31.13 -22.80 -7.10
N GLU A 249 -30.51 -21.79 -7.72
CA GLU A 249 -31.12 -20.82 -8.65
C GLU A 249 -30.68 -21.04 -10.11
N ARG A 250 -29.89 -22.09 -10.40
CA ARG A 250 -29.47 -22.46 -11.76
C ARG A 250 -30.59 -23.02 -12.66
N ALA A 251 -31.84 -23.00 -12.21
CA ALA A 251 -32.97 -23.34 -13.07
C ALA A 251 -33.31 -22.15 -13.98
N GLN A 252 -32.91 -22.28 -15.25
CA GLN A 252 -33.30 -21.45 -16.39
C GLN A 252 -32.69 -20.04 -16.47
N LEU A 253 -31.37 -19.98 -16.68
CA LEU A 253 -30.79 -18.86 -17.43
C LEU A 253 -30.27 -19.39 -18.79
N ILE A 254 -31.18 -19.57 -19.75
CA ILE A 254 -30.79 -19.75 -21.15
C ILE A 254 -30.49 -18.35 -21.70
N VAL A 255 -29.21 -17.96 -21.70
CA VAL A 255 -28.77 -16.79 -22.45
C VAL A 255 -28.83 -17.15 -23.93
N ARG A 256 -29.93 -16.81 -24.62
CA ARG A 256 -29.99 -16.88 -26.08
C ARG A 256 -29.26 -15.67 -26.65
N PHE A 257 -28.04 -15.90 -27.16
CA PHE A 257 -27.38 -14.94 -28.03
C PHE A 257 -28.11 -14.94 -29.38
N SER A 258 -28.93 -13.92 -29.64
CA SER A 258 -29.42 -13.61 -30.97
C SER A 258 -28.43 -12.66 -31.63
N THR A 259 -27.57 -13.17 -32.51
CA THR A 259 -26.86 -12.32 -33.46
C THR A 259 -27.85 -11.97 -34.57
N GLY A 260 -28.59 -10.88 -34.39
CA GLY A 260 -29.38 -10.28 -35.46
C GLY A 260 -28.43 -9.72 -36.52
N ASN A 261 -28.13 -10.52 -37.54
CA ASN A 261 -27.44 -10.04 -38.73
C ASN A 261 -28.46 -9.26 -39.57
N ALA A 262 -28.46 -7.93 -39.44
CA ALA A 262 -29.37 -7.05 -40.17
C ALA A 262 -28.90 -6.76 -41.61
N ASN A 263 -28.21 -7.69 -42.25
CA ASN A 263 -27.86 -7.61 -43.67
C ASN A 263 -28.22 -8.92 -44.35
N GLY A 264 -29.31 -8.89 -45.12
CA GLY A 264 -29.63 -9.96 -46.06
C GLY A 264 -28.54 -10.04 -47.12
N GLY A 265 -27.95 -11.23 -47.30
CA GLY A 265 -26.99 -11.51 -48.35
C GLY A 265 -26.33 -12.87 -48.15
N GLU A 266 -26.43 -13.72 -49.18
CA GLU A 266 -25.85 -15.05 -49.23
C GLU A 266 -24.30 -15.06 -49.18
N SER A 267 -23.81 -16.24 -48.81
CA SER A 267 -22.43 -16.74 -48.64
C SER A 267 -21.33 -16.26 -49.60
N VAL A 268 -20.06 -16.29 -49.13
CA VAL A 268 -18.95 -17.19 -49.61
C VAL A 268 -17.55 -16.70 -49.14
N HIS A 269 -16.71 -17.67 -48.72
CA HIS A 269 -15.22 -17.73 -48.60
C HIS A 269 -14.37 -16.77 -47.73
N GLY A 270 -13.52 -17.38 -46.89
CA GLY A 270 -12.10 -17.00 -46.72
C GLY A 270 -11.72 -16.28 -45.41
N PRO A 271 -10.58 -16.62 -44.76
CA PRO A 271 -10.18 -16.00 -43.50
C PRO A 271 -9.39 -14.71 -43.74
N SER A 272 -9.70 -13.68 -42.94
CA SER A 272 -8.91 -12.46 -42.82
C SER A 272 -8.90 -12.06 -41.34
N TYR A 273 -7.76 -12.26 -40.69
CA TYR A 273 -7.43 -11.62 -39.43
C TYR A 273 -6.90 -10.22 -39.79
N ASP A 274 -7.66 -9.18 -39.49
CA ASP A 274 -7.12 -7.91 -38.99
C ASP A 274 -8.24 -6.95 -38.55
N ASP A 275 -7.94 -6.27 -37.44
CA ASP A 275 -8.52 -5.06 -36.87
C ASP A 275 -10.01 -4.95 -36.51
N GLY A 276 -10.24 -4.52 -35.26
CA GLY A 276 -11.50 -3.88 -34.89
C GLY A 276 -11.81 -3.90 -33.40
N MET A 277 -11.28 -2.93 -32.66
CA MET A 277 -11.88 -2.44 -31.40
C MET A 277 -13.39 -2.19 -31.61
N ALA A 278 -14.24 -3.09 -31.10
CA ALA A 278 -15.68 -2.88 -31.06
C ALA A 278 -16.09 -2.32 -29.69
N LYS A 279 -16.64 -1.11 -29.71
CA LYS A 279 -17.29 -0.44 -28.59
C LYS A 279 -18.41 -1.33 -28.02
N PHE A 280 -18.38 -1.55 -26.71
CA PHE A 280 -19.53 -2.10 -25.99
C PHE A 280 -20.54 -0.97 -25.72
N GLU A 281 -21.59 -0.89 -26.53
CA GLU A 281 -22.77 -0.09 -26.22
C GLU A 281 -23.99 -1.01 -26.01
N ASN A 282 -24.70 -0.74 -24.92
CA ASN A 282 -26.06 -1.16 -24.55
C ASN A 282 -26.28 -2.62 -24.14
N LEU A 283 -26.19 -2.86 -22.83
CA LEU A 283 -26.84 -3.98 -22.16
C LEU A 283 -28.29 -3.58 -21.84
N VAL A 284 -29.26 -4.10 -22.58
CA VAL A 284 -30.69 -4.00 -22.23
C VAL A 284 -31.06 -5.23 -21.41
N VAL A 285 -31.46 -5.03 -20.16
CA VAL A 285 -32.00 -6.08 -19.29
C VAL A 285 -33.53 -5.95 -19.31
N GLU A 286 -34.21 -6.78 -20.10
CA GLU A 286 -35.66 -6.93 -20.00
C GLU A 286 -36.01 -7.96 -18.92
N ARG A 287 -36.80 -7.54 -17.95
CA ARG A 287 -37.35 -8.40 -16.90
C ARG A 287 -38.67 -8.97 -17.38
N ILE A 288 -38.69 -10.23 -17.81
CA ILE A 288 -39.93 -10.93 -18.15
C ILE A 288 -40.64 -11.27 -16.83
N GLY A 289 -41.69 -10.52 -16.50
CA GLY A 289 -42.58 -10.81 -15.39
C GLY A 289 -43.56 -11.92 -15.76
N ASN A 290 -43.55 -13.02 -15.01
CA ASN A 290 -44.56 -14.06 -15.12
C ASN A 290 -45.90 -13.53 -14.60
N SER A 291 -46.86 -13.37 -15.51
CA SER A 291 -48.26 -13.11 -15.22
C SER A 291 -49.04 -14.41 -15.08
N GLN A 292 -49.37 -14.80 -13.84
CA GLN A 292 -50.52 -15.63 -13.45
C GLN A 292 -50.82 -15.20 -11.99
N GLY A 293 -51.94 -14.61 -11.59
CA GLY A 293 -53.30 -14.68 -12.13
C GLY A 293 -54.04 -15.81 -11.44
N GLU A 294 -54.57 -15.60 -10.24
CA GLU A 294 -55.78 -16.27 -9.75
C GLU A 294 -56.40 -15.57 -8.52
N CYS A 295 -57.72 -15.44 -8.57
CA CYS A 295 -58.64 -14.87 -7.58
C CYS A 295 -58.86 -15.81 -6.38
N ILE A 296 -58.95 -15.27 -5.15
CA ILE A 296 -60.15 -15.00 -4.33
C ILE A 296 -59.71 -14.00 -3.25
#